data_AF-A0A081PNZ7-F1
#
_entry.id   AF-A0A081PNZ7-F1
#
_cell.length_a   1.000
_cell.length_b   1.000
_cell.length_c   1.000
_cell.angle_alpha   90.00
_cell.angle_beta   90.00
_cell.angle_gamma   90.00
#
_symmetry.space_group_name_H-M   'P 1'
#
loop_
_entity.id
_entity.type
_entity.pdbx_description
1 polymer ?
#
loop_
_entity_poly.entity_id
_entity_poly.type
_entity_poly.pdbx_seq_one_letter_code
_entity_poly.pdbx_strand_id
1 'polypeptide(L)'
;MTKSQLIRDIAGNNISLENALLRLKIITYSLNNLSLQKWIENELRGYKIDDEIPQYRKDIAYNIRYSGINGNFTVKSVPLSESFFTDEIKKF
;
A
#
# COMPACT_ATOMS: atom_id res chain seq x y z
N MET A 1 -14.18 26.10 6.31
CA MET A 1 -14.65 24.87 5.61
C MET A 1 -13.49 23.92 5.37
N THR A 2 -13.16 23.06 6.34
CA THR A 2 -11.96 22.19 6.27
C THR A 2 -12.17 20.95 5.39
N LYS A 3 -13.40 20.42 5.34
CA LYS A 3 -13.76 19.25 4.51
C LYS A 3 -13.72 19.55 3.01
N SER A 4 -14.25 20.70 2.59
CA SER A 4 -14.26 21.11 1.18
C SER A 4 -12.85 21.47 0.68
N GLN A 5 -11.96 21.94 1.55
CA GLN A 5 -10.59 22.25 1.18
C GLN A 5 -9.81 20.97 0.86
N LEU A 6 -9.97 19.90 1.66
CA LEU A 6 -9.32 18.61 1.38
C LEU A 6 -9.71 18.07 0.00
N ILE A 7 -11.00 18.12 -0.37
CA ILE A 7 -11.47 17.65 -1.68
C ILE A 7 -10.82 18.46 -2.81
N ARG A 8 -10.74 19.80 -2.66
CA ARG A 8 -10.10 20.69 -3.65
C ARG A 8 -8.60 20.42 -3.76
N ASP A 9 -7.94 20.21 -2.64
CA ASP A 9 -6.51 19.95 -2.57
C ASP A 9 -6.15 18.61 -3.25
N ILE A 10 -6.97 17.56 -3.04
CA ILE A 10 -6.82 16.26 -3.71
C ILE A 10 -7.12 16.38 -5.21
N ALA A 11 -8.24 17.00 -5.59
CA ALA A 11 -8.64 17.13 -6.99
C ALA A 11 -7.65 17.96 -7.82
N GLY A 12 -7.03 18.96 -7.19
CA GLY A 12 -5.98 19.77 -7.82
C GLY A 12 -4.58 19.17 -7.76
N ASN A 13 -4.41 17.95 -7.21
CA ASN A 13 -3.12 17.30 -6.98
C ASN A 13 -2.12 18.20 -6.21
N ASN A 14 -2.62 19.02 -5.30
CA ASN A 14 -1.85 20.03 -4.55
C ASN A 14 -1.23 19.47 -3.26
N ILE A 15 -1.52 18.22 -2.91
CA ILE A 15 -1.05 17.57 -1.69
C ILE A 15 -0.60 16.13 -1.98
N SER A 16 0.35 15.64 -1.19
CA SER A 16 0.75 14.23 -1.23
C SER A 16 -0.36 13.33 -0.67
N LEU A 17 -0.37 12.07 -1.11
CA LEU A 17 -1.30 11.05 -0.63
C LEU A 17 -1.22 10.88 0.89
N GLU A 18 -0.02 10.86 1.45
CA GLU A 18 0.21 10.77 2.91
C GLU A 18 -0.45 11.93 3.66
N ASN A 19 -0.25 13.17 3.19
CA ASN A 19 -0.89 14.35 3.78
C ASN A 19 -2.41 14.31 3.64
N ALA A 20 -2.93 13.81 2.52
CA ALA A 20 -4.36 13.63 2.31
C ALA A 20 -4.96 12.63 3.33
N LEU A 21 -4.30 11.50 3.53
CA LEU A 21 -4.71 10.46 4.47
C LEU A 21 -4.63 10.93 5.93
N LEU A 22 -3.60 11.68 6.32
CA LEU A 22 -3.49 12.26 7.66
C LEU A 22 -4.62 13.27 7.94
N ARG A 23 -4.95 14.13 6.98
CA ARG A 23 -6.08 15.06 7.11
C ARG A 23 -7.41 14.32 7.15
N LEU A 24 -7.56 13.27 6.34
CA LEU A 24 -8.74 12.40 6.38
C LEU A 24 -8.88 11.73 7.75
N LYS A 25 -7.79 11.26 8.36
CA LYS A 25 -7.79 10.66 9.71
C LYS A 25 -8.44 11.59 10.73
N ILE A 26 -8.04 12.87 10.75
CA ILE A 26 -8.62 13.88 11.66
C ILE A 26 -10.13 14.03 11.43
N ILE A 27 -10.57 14.06 10.16
CA ILE A 27 -12.00 14.12 9.82
C ILE A 27 -12.72 12.86 10.30
N THR A 28 -12.13 11.68 10.13
CA THR A 28 -12.76 10.41 10.56
C THR A 28 -12.88 10.26 12.06
N TYR A 29 -12.00 10.90 12.85
CA TYR A 29 -12.18 11.03 14.29
C TYR A 29 -13.46 11.80 14.63
N SER A 30 -13.74 12.89 13.91
CA SER A 30 -14.98 13.67 14.11
C SER A 30 -16.25 12.92 13.68
N LEU A 31 -16.13 11.94 12.77
CA LEU A 31 -17.24 11.14 12.26
C LEU A 31 -17.44 9.82 13.03
N ASN A 32 -16.58 9.53 14.01
CA ASN A 32 -16.57 8.30 14.80
C ASN A 32 -16.61 7.00 13.97
N ASN A 33 -16.01 7.02 12.77
CA ASN A 33 -15.98 5.86 11.88
C ASN A 33 -14.68 5.07 12.08
N LEU A 34 -14.74 4.08 12.99
CA LEU A 34 -13.60 3.24 13.36
C LEU A 34 -13.08 2.39 12.19
N SER A 35 -13.96 1.90 11.31
CA SER A 35 -13.56 1.10 10.14
C SER A 35 -12.66 1.89 9.20
N LEU A 36 -13.03 3.15 8.92
CA LEU A 36 -12.26 4.02 8.06
C LEU A 36 -10.96 4.48 8.72
N GLN A 37 -10.98 4.73 10.03
CA GLN A 37 -9.75 5.02 10.78
C GLN A 37 -8.74 3.88 10.70
N LYS A 38 -9.20 2.63 10.90
CA LYS A 38 -8.35 1.43 10.79
C LYS A 38 -7.79 1.30 9.38
N TRP A 39 -8.62 1.49 8.36
CA TRP A 39 -8.19 1.48 6.96
C TRP A 39 -7.09 2.53 6.68
N ILE A 40 -7.27 3.77 7.15
CA ILE A 40 -6.27 4.84 6.97
C ILE A 40 -4.96 4.49 7.70
N GLU A 41 -5.04 3.94 8.92
CA GLU A 41 -3.84 3.53 9.64
C GLU A 41 -3.09 2.41 8.92
N ASN A 42 -3.81 1.41 8.41
CA ASN A 42 -3.21 0.31 7.66
C ASN A 42 -2.60 0.78 6.34
N GLU A 43 -3.21 1.76 5.68
CA GLU A 43 -2.67 2.33 4.43
C GLU A 43 -1.41 3.17 4.69
N LEU A 44 -1.34 3.89 5.82
CA LEU A 44 -0.19 4.71 6.20
C LEU A 44 0.97 3.89 6.80
N ARG A 45 0.66 2.85 7.58
CA ARG A 45 1.66 2.09 8.36
C ARG A 45 1.94 0.69 7.81
N GLY A 46 1.17 0.26 6.81
CA GLY A 46 1.18 -1.11 6.31
C GLY A 46 0.18 -2.00 7.06
N TYR A 47 -0.19 -3.10 6.40
CA TYR A 47 -1.08 -4.13 6.94
C TYR A 47 -0.27 -5.16 7.71
N LYS A 48 -0.78 -5.61 8.87
CA LYS A 48 -0.21 -6.75 9.59
C LYS A 48 -0.61 -8.06 8.93
N ILE A 49 0.07 -9.15 9.30
CA ILE A 49 -0.20 -10.52 8.79
C ILE A 49 -1.67 -10.90 9.00
N ASP A 50 -2.26 -10.54 10.14
CA ASP A 50 -3.64 -10.88 10.50
C ASP A 50 -4.68 -9.84 10.03
N ASP A 51 -4.25 -8.74 9.41
CA ASP A 51 -5.18 -7.71 8.94
C ASP A 51 -5.79 -8.10 7.59
N GLU A 52 -7.09 -7.88 7.44
CA GLU A 52 -7.76 -8.07 6.17
C GLU A 52 -7.28 -7.05 5.13
N ILE A 53 -6.67 -7.56 4.06
CA ILE A 53 -6.20 -6.76 2.94
C ILE A 53 -7.40 -6.43 2.03
N PRO A 54 -7.61 -5.17 1.63
CA PRO A 54 -8.68 -4.81 0.70
C PRO A 54 -8.55 -5.52 -0.63
N GLN A 55 -9.68 -5.81 -1.30
CA GLN A 55 -9.68 -6.57 -2.55
C GLN A 55 -8.81 -5.93 -3.66
N TYR A 56 -8.76 -4.59 -3.72
CA TYR A 56 -7.93 -3.86 -4.69
C TYR A 56 -6.42 -3.93 -4.42
N ARG A 57 -6.02 -4.43 -3.24
CA ARG A 57 -4.62 -4.69 -2.86
C ARG A 57 -4.20 -6.15 -3.12
N LYS A 58 -5.14 -7.02 -3.49
CA LYS A 58 -4.90 -8.44 -3.82
C LYS A 58 -4.70 -8.63 -5.33
N ASP A 59 -4.09 -9.74 -5.70
CA ASP A 59 -3.94 -10.18 -7.11
C ASP A 59 -3.26 -9.13 -8.01
N ILE A 60 -2.40 -8.28 -7.44
CA ILE A 60 -1.68 -7.25 -8.19
C ILE A 60 -0.61 -7.94 -9.04
N ALA A 61 -0.63 -7.71 -10.35
CA ALA A 61 0.44 -8.19 -11.21
C ALA A 61 1.79 -7.57 -10.78
N TYR A 62 2.73 -8.40 -10.37
CA TYR A 62 4.05 -7.97 -9.93
C TYR A 62 5.16 -8.48 -10.85
N ASN A 63 6.24 -7.71 -10.97
CA ASN A 63 7.46 -8.13 -11.64
C ASN A 63 8.64 -7.83 -10.72
N ILE A 64 8.96 -8.79 -9.87
CA ILE A 64 10.09 -8.65 -8.94
C ILE A 64 11.37 -8.86 -9.75
N ARG A 65 12.28 -7.89 -9.70
CA ARG A 65 13.60 -7.97 -10.35
C ARG A 65 14.68 -8.00 -9.30
N TYR A 66 15.73 -8.77 -9.56
CA TYR A 66 16.87 -8.86 -8.66
C TYR A 66 18.18 -8.65 -9.40
N SER A 67 19.16 -8.17 -8.66
CA SER A 67 20.56 -8.08 -9.08
C SER A 67 21.40 -8.74 -8.00
N GLY A 68 22.34 -9.59 -8.39
CA GLY A 68 23.12 -10.35 -7.42
C GLY A 68 23.80 -11.56 -8.05
N ILE A 69 24.14 -12.51 -7.21
CA ILE A 69 24.79 -13.75 -7.63
C ILE A 69 23.70 -14.82 -7.80
N ASN A 70 23.66 -15.45 -8.98
CA ASN A 70 22.85 -16.63 -9.24
C ASN A 70 23.78 -17.80 -9.60
N GLY A 71 24.09 -18.63 -8.60
CA GLY A 71 25.12 -19.65 -8.73
C GLY A 71 26.47 -19.03 -9.09
N ASN A 72 27.02 -19.40 -10.24
CA ASN A 72 28.32 -18.88 -10.71
C ASN A 72 28.20 -17.60 -11.56
N PHE A 73 26.99 -17.08 -11.77
CA PHE A 73 26.72 -15.89 -12.60
C PHE A 73 26.43 -14.66 -11.74
N THR A 74 26.89 -13.49 -12.17
CA THR A 74 26.42 -12.21 -11.64
C THR A 74 25.34 -11.65 -12.57
N VAL A 75 24.12 -11.50 -12.07
CA VAL A 75 22.97 -11.02 -12.82
C VAL A 75 22.58 -9.60 -12.39
N LYS A 76 22.04 -8.82 -13.34
CA LYS A 76 21.60 -7.45 -13.10
C LYS A 76 20.17 -7.26 -13.62
N SER A 77 19.26 -6.89 -12.73
CA SER A 77 17.86 -6.53 -13.00
C SER A 77 17.07 -7.58 -13.80
N VAL A 78 17.32 -8.86 -13.50
CA VAL A 78 16.61 -9.99 -14.12
C VAL A 78 15.32 -10.30 -13.35
N PRO A 79 14.26 -10.77 -14.03
CA PRO A 79 13.03 -11.17 -13.34
C PRO A 79 13.28 -12.37 -12.43
N LEU A 80 12.78 -12.28 -11.20
CA LEU A 80 12.78 -13.38 -10.23
C LEU A 80 11.54 -14.24 -10.48
N SER A 81 11.76 -15.53 -10.74
CA SER A 81 10.66 -16.49 -10.90
C SER A 81 9.93 -16.72 -9.58
N GLU A 82 8.61 -16.88 -9.63
CA GLU A 82 7.80 -17.23 -8.46
C GLU A 82 8.14 -18.60 -7.86
N SER A 83 8.82 -19.45 -8.62
CA SER A 83 9.32 -20.75 -8.14
C SER A 83 10.27 -20.62 -6.95
N PHE A 84 10.90 -19.46 -6.76
CA PHE A 84 11.77 -19.19 -5.62
C PHE A 84 11.00 -18.79 -4.34
N PHE A 85 9.69 -18.52 -4.43
CA PHE A 85 8.88 -18.16 -3.27
C PHE A 85 8.27 -19.40 -2.61
N THR A 86 8.09 -19.32 -1.29
CA THR A 86 7.33 -20.30 -0.52
C THR A 86 5.84 -20.22 -0.86
N ASP A 87 5.11 -21.30 -0.65
CA ASP A 87 3.67 -21.35 -0.95
C ASP A 87 2.84 -20.42 -0.04
N GLU A 88 3.43 -19.94 1.06
CA GLU A 88 2.84 -18.88 1.88
C GLU A 88 2.82 -17.55 1.12
N ILE A 89 3.93 -17.17 0.48
CA ILE A 89 4.06 -15.90 -0.24
C ILE A 89 3.24 -15.92 -1.54
N LYS A 90 3.09 -17.07 -2.20
CA LYS A 90 2.30 -17.21 -3.45
C LYS A 90 0.79 -17.04 -3.28
N LYS A 91 0.27 -17.06 -2.05
CA LYS A 91 -1.17 -16.98 -1.75
C LYS A 91 -1.70 -15.55 -1.62
N PHE A 92 -0.82 -14.56 -1.63
CA PHE A 92 -1.13 -13.12 -1.52
C PHE A 92 -1.07 -12.44 -2.88
#